data_AF-A0A8K0QAK1-F1
#
_entry.id   AF-A0A8K0QAK1-F1
#
_cell.length_a   1.000
_cell.length_b   1.000
_cell.length_c   1.000
_cell.angle_alpha   90.00
_cell.angle_beta   90.00
_cell.angle_gamma   90.00
#
_symmetry.space_group_name_H-M   'P 1'
#
loop_
_entity.id
_entity.type
_entity.pdbx_description
1 polymer ?
#
loop_
_entity_poly.entity_id
_entity_poly.type
_entity_poly.pdbx_seq_one_letter_code
_entity_poly.pdbx_strand_id
1 'polypeptide(L)'
;MPSQPPTPPPLPPQPDRHRKREQLPSPYLAKLASAPDDWLSQPIEVAEPTPYKYESIYYFFYGTLMRPDIIKGVLDLDADPVLREAKVVGYSLSSWGQYKALVDGESGEEVLGCAFEVQSPEHEFKLAYYEGNAYELAPCLIQFADGKEHVQGKTFMYAGDSQALKDGRFDYKLWELQMGMRLPPKWQREEK
;
A
#
# COMPACT_ATOMS: atom_id res chain seq x y z
N MET A 1 -51.16 -2.84 -9.20
CA MET A 1 -50.45 -2.69 -10.49
C MET A 1 -49.11 -2.07 -10.19
N PRO A 2 -47.98 -2.79 -10.28
CA PRO A 2 -46.68 -2.22 -9.97
C PRO A 2 -46.29 -1.19 -11.04
N SER A 3 -45.92 0.01 -10.58
CA SER A 3 -45.44 1.13 -11.37
C SER A 3 -44.11 0.80 -12.05
N GLN A 4 -44.05 0.90 -13.38
CA GLN A 4 -42.80 0.75 -14.13
C GLN A 4 -41.80 1.86 -13.76
N PRO A 5 -40.50 1.53 -13.65
CA PRO A 5 -39.47 2.55 -13.46
C PRO A 5 -39.34 3.44 -14.72
N PRO A 6 -38.92 4.71 -14.56
CA PRO A 6 -38.81 5.65 -15.67
C PRO A 6 -37.79 5.19 -16.71
N THR A 7 -38.11 5.44 -17.98
CA THR A 7 -37.27 5.11 -19.14
C THR A 7 -35.95 5.90 -19.10
N PRO A 8 -34.80 5.27 -19.36
CA PRO A 8 -33.52 5.99 -19.43
C PRO A 8 -33.51 6.98 -20.61
N PRO A 9 -32.72 8.06 -20.52
CA PRO A 9 -32.59 9.04 -21.59
C PRO A 9 -31.97 8.40 -22.86
N PRO A 10 -32.28 8.94 -24.06
CA PRO A 10 -31.73 8.41 -25.30
C PRO A 10 -30.21 8.54 -25.32
N LEU A 11 -29.55 7.48 -25.79
CA LEU A 11 -28.10 7.44 -25.98
C LEU A 11 -27.66 8.53 -26.98
N PRO A 12 -26.49 9.16 -26.79
CA PRO A 12 -25.93 10.10 -27.75
C PRO A 12 -25.74 9.42 -29.12
N PRO A 13 -25.83 10.17 -30.23
CA PRO A 13 -25.66 9.63 -31.57
C PRO A 13 -24.30 8.94 -31.67
N GLN A 14 -24.32 7.66 -32.06
CA GLN A 14 -23.09 6.92 -32.31
C GLN A 14 -22.38 7.56 -33.50
N PRO A 15 -21.07 7.85 -33.42
CA PRO A 15 -20.33 8.34 -34.57
C PRO A 15 -20.41 7.33 -35.71
N ASP A 16 -20.62 7.82 -36.92
CA ASP A 16 -20.81 7.04 -38.13
C ASP A 16 -19.85 5.85 -38.22
N ARG A 17 -20.42 4.64 -38.12
CA ARG A 17 -19.71 3.36 -38.33
C ARG A 17 -19.18 3.18 -39.76
N HIS A 18 -19.39 4.15 -40.64
CA HIS A 18 -18.91 4.18 -42.02
C HIS A 18 -17.79 5.20 -42.27
N ARG A 19 -17.10 5.70 -41.24
CA ARG A 19 -15.74 6.21 -41.47
C ARG A 19 -14.87 5.00 -41.78
N LYS A 20 -14.61 4.78 -43.08
CA LYS A 20 -13.65 3.82 -43.61
C LYS A 20 -12.43 3.88 -42.70
N ARG A 21 -12.30 2.88 -41.83
CA ARG A 21 -11.16 2.75 -40.92
C ARG A 21 -10.02 2.55 -41.88
N GLU A 22 -9.31 3.62 -42.22
CA GLU A 22 -8.04 3.52 -42.91
C GLU A 22 -7.26 2.56 -42.03
N GLN A 23 -7.06 1.35 -42.54
CA GLN A 23 -6.26 0.34 -41.90
C GLN A 23 -4.84 0.87 -41.97
N LEU A 24 -4.51 1.79 -41.08
CA LEU A 24 -3.13 2.14 -40.80
C LEU A 24 -2.44 0.81 -40.53
N PRO A 25 -1.41 0.45 -41.30
CA PRO A 25 -0.74 -0.83 -41.10
C PRO A 25 -0.30 -0.86 -39.65
N SER A 26 -0.83 -1.83 -38.90
CA SER A 26 -0.49 -1.97 -37.49
C SER A 26 1.04 -1.99 -37.41
N PRO A 27 1.68 -1.07 -36.66
CA PRO A 27 3.14 -1.03 -36.57
C PRO A 27 3.70 -2.37 -36.07
N TYR A 28 2.88 -3.17 -35.40
CA TYR A 28 3.17 -4.55 -35.03
C TYR A 28 3.25 -5.49 -36.24
N LEU A 29 2.30 -5.43 -37.17
CA LEU A 29 2.32 -6.26 -38.39
C LEU A 29 3.45 -5.85 -39.33
N ALA A 30 3.75 -4.56 -39.44
CA ALA A 30 4.89 -4.07 -40.22
C ALA A 30 6.22 -4.57 -39.62
N LYS A 31 6.36 -4.55 -38.29
CA LYS A 31 7.54 -5.10 -37.60
C LYS A 31 7.68 -6.62 -37.80
N LEU A 32 6.58 -7.37 -37.72
CA LEU A 32 6.58 -8.81 -37.98
C LEU A 32 6.95 -9.13 -39.44
N ALA A 33 6.44 -8.37 -40.41
CA ALA A 33 6.77 -8.56 -41.81
C ALA A 33 8.22 -8.16 -42.15
N SER A 34 8.82 -7.25 -41.38
CA SER A 34 10.23 -6.87 -41.50
C SER A 34 11.18 -7.78 -40.71
N ALA A 35 10.65 -8.77 -39.97
CA ALA A 35 11.50 -9.71 -39.26
C ALA A 35 12.25 -10.60 -40.26
N PRO A 36 13.55 -10.88 -40.02
CA PRO A 36 14.31 -11.77 -40.89
C PRO A 36 13.69 -13.18 -40.91
N ASP A 37 13.81 -13.88 -42.04
CA ASP A 37 13.22 -15.22 -42.23
C ASP A 37 13.74 -16.24 -41.19
N ASP A 38 14.94 -15.99 -40.66
CA ASP A 38 15.60 -16.80 -39.65
C ASP A 38 15.26 -16.40 -38.21
N TRP A 39 14.26 -15.56 -37.98
CA TRP A 39 13.90 -15.07 -36.63
C TRP A 39 13.55 -16.18 -35.64
N LEU A 40 13.05 -17.33 -36.11
CA LEU A 40 12.73 -18.51 -35.30
C LEU A 40 13.95 -19.37 -34.96
N SER A 41 15.01 -19.28 -35.77
CA SER A 41 16.20 -20.12 -35.63
C SER A 41 17.43 -19.36 -35.15
N GLN A 42 17.36 -18.03 -35.07
CA GLN A 42 18.33 -17.24 -34.32
C GLN A 42 18.29 -17.66 -32.85
N PRO A 43 19.42 -18.09 -32.28
CA PRO A 43 19.54 -18.20 -30.83
C PRO A 43 19.21 -16.82 -30.27
N ILE A 44 18.14 -16.72 -29.48
CA ILE A 44 17.97 -15.56 -28.61
C ILE A 44 19.25 -15.54 -27.78
N GLU A 45 20.10 -14.53 -27.93
CA GLU A 45 21.11 -14.21 -26.93
C GLU A 45 20.32 -13.80 -25.67
N VAL A 46 19.84 -14.80 -24.95
CA VAL A 46 19.30 -14.63 -23.62
C VAL A 46 20.53 -14.33 -22.79
N ALA A 47 20.81 -13.05 -22.58
CA ALA A 47 21.71 -12.63 -21.52
C ALA A 47 21.34 -13.48 -20.30
N GLU A 48 22.32 -14.20 -19.74
CA GLU A 48 22.04 -15.14 -18.66
C GLU A 48 21.17 -14.44 -17.61
N PRO A 49 20.06 -15.05 -17.17
CA PRO A 49 19.16 -14.41 -16.23
C PRO A 49 19.97 -14.06 -14.99
N THR A 50 20.23 -12.77 -14.79
CA THR A 50 20.90 -12.31 -13.57
C THR A 50 20.05 -12.79 -12.39
N PRO A 51 20.64 -13.43 -11.38
CA PRO A 51 19.87 -13.87 -10.22
C PRO A 51 19.17 -12.66 -9.61
N TYR A 52 17.84 -12.75 -9.46
CA TYR A 52 17.05 -11.69 -8.85
C TYR A 52 17.60 -11.41 -7.46
N LYS A 53 18.10 -10.18 -7.26
CA LYS A 53 18.57 -9.70 -5.97
C LYS A 53 17.52 -8.75 -5.43
N TYR A 54 16.96 -9.09 -4.27
CA TYR A 54 16.05 -8.22 -3.56
C TYR A 54 16.80 -6.97 -3.09
N GLU A 55 16.24 -5.79 -3.39
CA GLU A 55 16.76 -4.51 -2.91
C GLU A 55 16.13 -4.24 -1.55
N SER A 56 16.98 -4.01 -0.54
CA SER A 56 16.49 -3.73 0.80
C SER A 56 15.74 -2.40 0.85
N ILE A 57 14.66 -2.37 1.63
CA ILE A 57 13.77 -1.20 1.77
C ILE A 57 13.66 -0.83 3.24
N TYR A 58 13.78 0.46 3.53
CA TYR A 58 13.53 0.97 4.87
C TYR A 58 12.02 1.06 5.15
N TYR A 59 11.63 0.56 6.30
CA TYR A 59 10.29 0.67 6.84
C TYR A 59 10.30 1.59 8.05
N PHE A 60 9.40 2.57 8.07
CA PHE A 60 9.12 3.40 9.24
C PHE A 60 8.01 2.75 10.07
N PHE A 61 8.28 2.63 11.36
CA PHE A 61 7.38 2.05 12.34
C PHE A 61 7.03 3.07 13.41
N TYR A 62 5.77 3.01 13.84
CA TYR A 62 5.21 3.76 14.95
C TYR A 62 4.39 2.80 15.83
N GLY A 63 4.01 3.23 17.04
CA GLY A 63 3.17 2.42 17.92
C GLY A 63 3.86 1.14 18.40
N THR A 64 3.24 -0.02 18.20
CA THR A 64 3.70 -1.31 18.75
C THR A 64 4.93 -1.86 18.02
N LEU A 65 5.05 -1.61 16.71
CA LEU A 65 6.20 -2.03 15.90
C LEU A 65 7.49 -1.27 16.23
N MET A 66 7.45 -0.24 17.08
CA MET A 66 8.66 0.43 17.59
C MET A 66 9.45 -0.42 18.58
N ARG A 67 8.88 -1.54 19.02
CA ARG A 67 9.49 -2.41 20.02
C ARG A 67 10.32 -3.52 19.36
N PRO A 68 11.63 -3.64 19.65
CA PRO A 68 12.48 -4.66 19.05
C PRO A 68 11.98 -6.10 19.26
N ASP A 69 11.39 -6.38 20.43
CA ASP A 69 10.86 -7.71 20.76
C ASP A 69 9.65 -8.10 19.89
N ILE A 70 8.82 -7.13 19.53
CA ILE A 70 7.69 -7.34 18.61
C ILE A 70 8.22 -7.60 17.20
N ILE A 71 9.12 -6.76 16.69
CA ILE A 71 9.70 -6.95 15.34
C ILE A 71 10.43 -8.29 15.23
N LYS A 72 11.19 -8.66 16.26
CA LYS A 72 11.85 -9.96 16.34
C LYS A 72 10.84 -11.12 16.19
N GLY A 73 9.74 -11.06 16.94
CA GLY A 73 8.69 -12.09 16.88
C GLY A 73 7.93 -12.10 15.56
N VAL A 74 7.63 -10.93 14.98
CA VAL A 74 6.91 -10.81 13.71
C VAL A 74 7.75 -11.33 12.54
N LEU A 75 9.04 -11.02 12.54
CA LEU A 75 9.95 -11.39 11.45
C LEU A 75 10.61 -12.77 11.64
N ASP A 76 10.45 -13.38 12.82
CA ASP A 76 11.17 -14.58 13.27
C ASP A 76 12.70 -14.41 13.21
N LEU A 77 13.21 -13.29 13.75
CA LEU A 77 14.65 -13.03 13.77
C LEU A 77 15.34 -13.79 14.91
N ASP A 78 16.52 -14.34 14.64
CA ASP A 78 17.34 -15.00 15.66
C ASP A 78 17.91 -13.99 16.68
N ALA A 79 18.31 -12.81 16.19
CA ALA A 79 18.89 -11.72 16.97
C ALA A 79 17.91 -10.56 17.16
N ASP A 80 18.18 -9.71 18.13
CA ASP A 80 17.38 -8.52 18.36
C ASP A 80 17.63 -7.50 17.23
N PRO A 81 16.57 -6.98 16.57
CA PRO A 81 16.71 -6.05 15.46
C PRO A 81 17.24 -4.70 15.94
N VAL A 82 18.13 -4.10 15.15
CA VAL A 82 18.62 -2.73 15.39
C VAL A 82 17.66 -1.74 14.75
N LEU A 83 16.79 -1.15 15.57
CA LEU A 83 15.89 -0.08 15.14
C LEU A 83 16.61 1.27 15.24
N ARG A 84 16.54 2.06 14.17
CA ARG A 84 17.12 3.42 14.15
C ARG A 84 16.04 4.44 14.42
N GLU A 85 16.25 5.34 15.38
CA GLU A 85 15.31 6.44 15.62
C GLU A 85 15.15 7.32 14.37
N ALA A 86 13.90 7.62 14.03
CA ALA A 86 13.56 8.36 12.81
C ALA A 86 12.26 9.14 12.96
N LYS A 87 11.99 10.00 11.98
CA LYS A 87 10.73 10.71 11.84
C LYS A 87 10.27 10.79 10.38
N VAL A 88 8.98 10.98 10.18
CA VAL A 88 8.37 11.26 8.88
C VAL A 88 7.60 12.58 8.94
N VAL A 89 7.48 13.27 7.81
CA VAL A 89 6.84 14.59 7.71
C VAL A 89 5.62 14.51 6.77
N GLY A 90 4.56 15.23 7.09
CA GLY A 90 3.30 15.25 6.34
C GLY A 90 2.26 14.23 6.84
N TYR A 91 2.49 13.62 7.99
CA TYR A 91 1.61 12.63 8.60
C TYR A 91 1.20 13.05 10.01
N SER A 92 0.08 12.50 10.48
CA SER A 92 -0.42 12.68 11.83
C SER A 92 -0.73 11.32 12.48
N LEU A 93 -0.56 11.24 13.79
CA LEU A 93 -0.94 10.06 14.58
C LEU A 93 -2.31 10.25 15.24
N SER A 94 -3.30 9.52 14.75
CA SER A 94 -4.63 9.40 15.34
C SER A 94 -4.73 8.15 16.23
N SER A 95 -5.76 8.10 17.07
CA SER A 95 -6.06 6.91 17.89
C SER A 95 -7.30 6.21 17.34
N TRP A 96 -7.19 4.93 17.06
CA TRP A 96 -8.29 4.05 16.65
C TRP A 96 -8.56 3.04 17.76
N GLY A 97 -9.41 3.45 18.72
CA GLY A 97 -9.57 2.73 19.98
C GLY A 97 -8.25 2.70 20.76
N GLN A 98 -7.68 1.51 20.97
CA GLN A 98 -6.38 1.33 21.63
C GLN A 98 -5.17 1.38 20.68
N TYR A 99 -5.41 1.35 19.36
CA TYR A 99 -4.34 1.30 18.37
C TYR A 99 -4.00 2.69 17.85
N LYS A 100 -2.75 2.85 17.41
CA LYS A 100 -2.30 4.07 16.74
C LYS A 100 -2.50 3.94 15.24
N ALA A 101 -2.97 5.01 14.62
CA ALA A 101 -3.28 5.06 13.21
C ALA A 101 -2.57 6.26 12.58
N LEU A 102 -1.69 5.99 11.62
CA LEU A 102 -1.08 7.03 10.81
C LEU A 102 -2.06 7.46 9.72
N VAL A 103 -2.29 8.77 9.61
CA VAL A 103 -3.16 9.39 8.61
C VAL A 103 -2.45 10.59 7.99
N ASP A 104 -2.97 11.12 6.89
CA ASP A 104 -2.45 12.36 6.30
C ASP A 104 -2.54 13.51 7.32
N GLY A 105 -1.40 14.16 7.53
CA GLY A 105 -1.26 15.30 8.42
C GLY A 105 -1.19 16.62 7.66
N GLU A 106 -0.99 17.71 8.39
CA GLU A 106 -0.72 19.00 7.77
C GLU A 106 0.71 19.08 7.21
N SER A 107 0.93 20.02 6.31
CA SER A 107 2.27 20.26 5.74
C SER A 107 3.24 20.65 6.85
N GLY A 108 4.23 19.80 7.12
CA GLY A 108 5.24 20.01 8.17
C GLY A 108 4.92 19.32 9.49
N GLU A 109 3.78 18.63 9.62
CA GLU A 109 3.50 17.80 10.79
C GLU A 109 4.44 16.59 10.82
N GLU A 110 5.05 16.32 11.97
CA GLU A 110 6.07 15.29 12.12
C GLU A 110 5.60 14.15 13.02
N VAL A 111 5.85 12.92 12.61
CA VAL A 111 5.61 11.73 13.42
C VAL A 111 6.94 11.08 13.76
N LEU A 112 7.19 10.94 15.07
CA LEU A 112 8.36 10.24 15.59
C LEU A 112 8.13 8.72 15.62
N GLY A 113 9.19 7.98 15.33
CA GLY A 113 9.15 6.52 15.30
C GLY A 113 10.55 5.95 15.18
N CYS A 114 10.64 4.79 14.55
CA CYS A 114 11.91 4.17 14.21
C CYS A 114 11.87 3.57 12.81
N ALA A 115 13.03 3.38 12.21
CA ALA A 115 13.19 2.76 10.93
C ALA A 115 13.97 1.46 11.05
N PHE A 116 13.57 0.48 10.24
CA PHE A 116 14.20 -0.82 10.12
C PHE A 116 14.43 -1.15 8.65
N GLU A 117 15.59 -1.70 8.33
CA GLU A 117 15.90 -2.13 6.97
C GLU A 117 15.40 -3.56 6.76
N VAL A 118 14.43 -3.71 5.86
CA VAL A 118 13.90 -5.02 5.47
C VAL A 118 14.71 -5.54 4.30
N GLN A 119 15.33 -6.70 4.46
CA GLN A 119 16.29 -7.26 3.50
C GLN A 119 15.76 -8.47 2.72
N SER A 120 14.51 -8.87 2.92
CA SER A 120 13.90 -9.99 2.21
C SER A 120 12.40 -9.80 1.95
N PRO A 121 11.87 -10.35 0.85
CA PRO A 121 10.45 -10.28 0.55
C PRO A 121 9.60 -11.06 1.56
N GLU A 122 10.15 -12.11 2.18
CA GLU A 122 9.48 -12.86 3.25
C GLU A 122 9.22 -11.97 4.48
N HIS A 123 10.16 -11.09 4.83
CA HIS A 123 9.97 -10.15 5.93
C HIS A 123 8.92 -9.08 5.59
N GLU A 124 8.88 -8.57 4.36
CA GLU A 124 7.79 -7.66 3.93
C GLU A 124 6.42 -8.36 4.06
N PHE A 125 6.32 -9.61 3.63
CA PHE A 125 5.09 -10.38 3.74
C PHE A 125 4.66 -10.58 5.20
N LYS A 126 5.58 -10.93 6.10
CA LYS A 126 5.28 -11.07 7.53
C LYS A 126 4.80 -9.78 8.17
N LEU A 127 5.41 -8.63 7.82
CA LEU A 127 4.96 -7.32 8.30
C LEU A 127 3.55 -7.00 7.81
N ALA A 128 3.28 -7.21 6.52
CA ALA A 128 1.95 -6.99 5.95
C ALA A 128 0.89 -7.91 6.59
N TYR A 129 1.26 -9.17 6.87
CA TYR A 129 0.38 -10.12 7.55
C TYR A 129 0.07 -9.70 9.00
N TYR A 130 1.07 -9.18 9.73
CA TYR A 130 0.91 -8.75 11.11
C TYR A 130 0.00 -7.52 11.25
N GLU A 131 0.13 -6.55 10.36
CA GLU A 131 -0.72 -5.34 10.37
C GLU A 131 -2.15 -5.64 9.89
N GLY A 132 -2.30 -6.65 9.01
CA GLY A 132 -3.59 -7.10 8.52
C GLY A 132 -4.27 -6.07 7.61
N ASN A 133 -5.61 -6.11 7.58
CA ASN A 133 -6.41 -5.28 6.66
C ASN A 133 -6.73 -3.88 7.21
N ALA A 134 -6.33 -3.59 8.45
CA ALA A 134 -6.55 -2.28 9.07
C ALA A 134 -5.61 -1.21 8.51
N TYR A 135 -4.48 -1.63 7.93
CA TYR A 135 -3.45 -0.74 7.43
C TYR A 135 -3.02 -1.09 5.99
N GLU A 136 -2.63 -0.08 5.24
CA GLU A 136 -2.07 -0.19 3.90
C GLU A 136 -0.64 0.33 3.85
N LEU A 137 0.15 -0.16 2.88
CA LEU A 137 1.51 0.31 2.66
C LEU A 137 1.48 1.64 1.91
N ALA A 138 2.17 2.64 2.46
CA ALA A 138 2.35 3.95 1.84
C ALA A 138 3.84 4.30 1.72
N PRO A 139 4.28 4.91 0.61
CA PRO A 139 5.62 5.44 0.49
C PRO A 139 5.79 6.65 1.43
N CYS A 140 6.94 6.77 2.07
CA CYS A 140 7.26 7.92 2.93
C CYS A 140 8.73 8.32 2.81
N LEU A 141 9.05 9.54 3.24
CA LEU A 141 10.42 10.02 3.39
C LEU A 141 10.82 9.93 4.86
N ILE A 142 11.76 9.05 5.16
CA ILE A 142 12.24 8.76 6.51
C ILE A 142 13.44 9.65 6.79
N GLN A 143 13.41 10.38 7.90
CA GLN A 143 14.51 11.21 8.38
C GLN A 143 15.09 10.61 9.65
N PHE A 144 16.35 10.17 9.60
CA PHE A 144 17.00 9.59 10.78
C PHE A 144 17.36 10.67 11.81
N ALA A 145 17.23 10.33 13.09
CA ALA A 145 17.51 11.24 14.20
C ALA A 145 19.01 11.62 14.30
N ASP A 146 19.90 10.81 13.71
CA ASP A 146 21.33 11.08 13.64
C ASP A 146 21.70 12.22 12.67
N GLY A 147 20.72 12.77 11.95
CA GLY A 147 20.83 14.00 11.16
C GLY A 147 21.67 13.88 9.89
N LYS A 148 22.05 12.66 9.50
CA LYS A 148 22.99 12.45 8.39
C LYS A 148 22.35 12.07 7.07
N GLU A 149 21.09 11.60 7.06
CA GLU A 149 20.48 11.07 5.84
C GLU A 149 18.94 11.07 5.87
N HIS A 150 18.32 11.26 4.70
CA HIS A 150 16.90 10.97 4.46
C HIS A 150 16.81 9.87 3.42
N VAL A 151 15.93 8.90 3.63
CA VAL A 151 15.75 7.77 2.70
C VAL A 151 14.29 7.61 2.32
N GLN A 152 14.05 7.23 1.07
CA GLN A 152 12.71 6.81 0.65
C GLN A 152 12.44 5.43 1.23
N GLY A 153 11.29 5.29 1.89
CA GLY A 153 10.89 4.05 2.55
C GLY A 153 9.40 3.83 2.45
N LYS A 154 8.91 2.89 3.25
CA LYS A 154 7.49 2.56 3.38
C LYS A 154 7.04 2.71 4.83
N THR A 155 5.76 2.98 5.03
CA THR A 155 5.11 2.96 6.34
C THR A 155 3.75 2.29 6.19
N PHE A 156 3.16 1.91 7.32
CA PHE A 156 1.76 1.51 7.38
C PHE A 156 0.90 2.75 7.61
N MET A 157 -0.21 2.88 6.90
CA MET A 157 -1.20 3.94 7.06
C MET A 157 -2.57 3.33 7.29
N TYR A 158 -3.45 4.02 8.00
CA TYR A 158 -4.80 3.51 8.22
C TYR A 158 -5.56 3.39 6.90
N ALA A 159 -6.07 2.19 6.60
CA ALA A 159 -6.75 1.90 5.34
C ALA A 159 -8.25 2.30 5.34
N GLY A 160 -8.78 2.78 6.46
CA GLY A 160 -10.17 3.21 6.59
C GLY A 160 -10.39 4.71 6.38
N ASP A 161 -11.57 5.20 6.79
CA ASP A 161 -11.90 6.62 6.72
C ASP A 161 -11.11 7.43 7.76
N SER A 162 -10.07 8.13 7.30
CA SER A 162 -9.23 8.98 8.14
C SER A 162 -9.97 10.19 8.73
N GLN A 163 -11.05 10.67 8.10
CA GLN A 163 -11.88 11.74 8.64
C GLN A 163 -12.71 11.25 9.82
N ALA A 164 -13.26 10.04 9.75
CA ALA A 164 -13.97 9.43 10.86
C ALA A 164 -13.07 9.27 12.10
N LEU A 165 -11.78 8.92 11.91
CA LEU A 165 -10.79 8.90 12.98
C LEU A 165 -10.54 10.29 13.58
N LYS A 166 -10.37 11.31 12.73
CA LYS A 166 -10.13 12.70 13.17
C LYS A 166 -11.32 13.27 13.94
N ASP A 167 -12.54 12.91 13.53
CA ASP A 167 -13.80 13.29 14.20
C ASP A 167 -14.07 12.51 15.49
N GLY A 168 -13.21 11.54 15.86
CA GLY A 168 -13.38 10.69 17.04
C GLY A 168 -14.55 9.71 16.94
N ARG A 169 -15.10 9.50 15.74
CA ARG A 169 -16.20 8.56 15.49
C ARG A 169 -15.64 7.15 15.40
N PHE A 170 -15.73 6.42 16.50
CA PHE A 170 -15.29 5.03 16.56
C PHE A 170 -16.39 4.09 16.03
N ASP A 171 -16.25 3.61 14.79
CA ASP A 171 -17.10 2.56 14.24
C ASP A 171 -16.61 1.18 14.71
N TYR A 172 -17.30 0.63 15.72
CA TYR A 172 -16.97 -0.67 16.29
C TYR A 172 -17.21 -1.83 15.32
N LYS A 173 -18.14 -1.71 14.37
CA LYS A 173 -18.39 -2.79 13.37
C LYS A 173 -17.28 -2.82 12.34
N LEU A 174 -16.84 -1.65 11.89
CA LEU A 174 -15.67 -1.54 11.00
C LEU A 174 -14.42 -2.07 11.71
N TRP A 175 -14.25 -1.77 12.99
CA TRP A 175 -13.18 -2.32 13.83
C TRP A 175 -13.22 -3.85 13.89
N GLU A 176 -14.38 -4.45 14.19
CA GLU A 176 -14.51 -5.91 14.26
C GLU A 176 -14.22 -6.58 12.91
N LEU A 177 -14.65 -5.94 11.81
CA LEU A 177 -14.41 -6.41 10.46
C LEU A 177 -12.91 -6.36 10.08
N GLN A 178 -12.25 -5.23 10.33
CA GLN A 178 -10.84 -5.04 9.97
C GLN A 178 -9.88 -5.85 10.85
N MET A 179 -10.17 -5.97 12.15
CA MET A 179 -9.33 -6.71 13.09
C MET A 179 -9.63 -8.22 13.09
N GLY A 180 -10.78 -8.64 12.55
CA GLY A 180 -11.23 -10.04 12.63
C GLY A 180 -11.51 -10.51 14.07
N MET A 181 -11.70 -9.58 15.01
CA MET A 181 -11.94 -9.85 16.44
C MET A 181 -13.25 -9.22 16.87
N ARG A 182 -14.02 -9.89 17.74
CA ARG A 182 -15.24 -9.31 18.31
C ARG A 182 -14.91 -8.47 19.54
N LEU A 183 -15.44 -7.25 19.62
CA LEU A 183 -15.24 -6.39 20.78
C LEU A 183 -15.99 -6.93 22.01
N PRO A 184 -15.46 -6.71 23.23
CA PRO A 184 -16.22 -6.95 24.44
C PRO A 184 -17.50 -6.09 24.44
N PRO A 185 -18.67 -6.63 24.83
CA PRO A 185 -19.97 -5.95 24.71
C PRO A 185 -20.03 -4.55 25.33
N LYS A 186 -19.24 -4.31 26.38
CA LYS A 186 -19.17 -3.01 27.06
C LYS A 186 -18.54 -1.87 26.23
N TRP A 187 -17.92 -2.17 25.08
CA TRP A 187 -17.31 -1.21 24.16
C TRP A 187 -18.19 -0.94 22.93
N GLN A 188 -19.27 -1.70 22.74
CA GLN A 188 -20.27 -1.48 21.70
C GLN A 188 -21.22 -0.36 22.16
N ARG A 189 -20.76 0.90 22.16
CA ARG A 189 -21.67 2.04 22.36
C ARG A 189 -22.33 2.36 21.02
N GLU A 190 -23.62 2.05 20.91
CA GLU A 190 -24.48 2.65 19.89
C GLU A 190 -24.61 4.15 20.21
N GLU A 191 -24.03 5.01 19.38
CA GLU A 191 -24.48 6.40 19.32
C GLU A 191 -25.91 6.40 18.78
N LYS A 192 -26.80 7.01 19.56
CA LYS A 192 -28.24 7.10 19.32
C LYS A 192 -28.57 8.33 18.49
#